data_AF-A0A1I2GTS7-F1
#
_entry.id   AF-A0A1I2GTS7-F1
#
_cell.length_a   1.000
_cell.length_b   1.000
_cell.length_c   1.000
_cell.angle_alpha   90.00
_cell.angle_beta   90.00
_cell.angle_gamma   90.00
#
_symmetry.space_group_name_H-M   'P 1'
#
loop_
_entity.id
_entity.type
_entity.pdbx_description
1 polymer ?
#
loop_
_entity_poly.entity_id
_entity_poly.type
_entity_poly.pdbx_seq_one_letter_code
_entity_poly.pdbx_strand_id
1 'polypeptide(L)'
;MTENKLAPSQQKYKTAVFRRRIIERLRLQMVTEQQVLTELGISRTLLNQWNRTYQRYQLVWWFKPARFPRFVMKKPITDEVQALKQKLADTEAALKQERL
;
A
#
# COMPACT_ATOMS: atom_id res chain seq x y z
N MET A 1 41.75 -10.46 1.00
CA MET A 1 40.30 -10.19 0.94
C MET A 1 39.94 -9.35 2.16
N THR A 2 40.06 -8.03 2.11
CA THR A 2 39.74 -7.17 3.25
C THR A 2 38.22 -7.00 3.33
N GLU A 3 37.61 -7.59 4.36
CA GLU A 3 36.22 -7.29 4.71
C GLU A 3 36.14 -5.82 5.14
N ASN A 4 35.72 -4.94 4.23
CA ASN A 4 35.37 -3.56 4.54
C ASN A 4 34.13 -3.56 5.45
N LYS A 5 34.31 -3.81 6.75
CA LYS A 5 33.28 -3.65 7.76
C LYS A 5 33.00 -2.15 7.91
N LEU A 6 31.98 -1.68 7.19
CA LEU A 6 31.46 -0.32 7.27
C LEU A 6 31.20 0.07 8.73
N ALA A 7 31.60 1.30 9.08
CA ALA A 7 31.47 1.86 10.42
C ALA A 7 30.04 1.69 10.99
N PRO A 8 29.87 1.46 12.30
CA PRO A 8 28.56 1.22 12.91
C PRO A 8 27.55 2.36 12.72
N SER A 9 28.01 3.60 12.51
CA SER A 9 27.16 4.74 12.13
C SER A 9 26.46 4.53 10.77
N GLN A 10 27.14 3.88 9.83
CA GLN A 10 26.64 3.53 8.50
C GLN A 10 25.69 2.33 8.51
N GLN A 11 25.54 1.64 9.64
CA GLN A 11 24.64 0.48 9.77
C GLN A 11 23.21 0.88 10.13
N LYS A 12 22.97 2.12 10.61
CA LYS A 12 21.66 2.58 11.11
C LYS A 12 20.56 2.65 10.03
N TYR A 13 20.92 2.79 8.76
CA TYR A 13 19.97 2.85 7.64
C TYR A 13 19.84 1.55 6.84
N LYS A 14 20.31 0.42 7.38
CA LYS A 14 20.19 -0.90 6.73
C LYS A 14 18.76 -1.45 6.76
N THR A 15 17.96 -1.11 7.76
CA THR A 15 16.62 -1.68 7.93
C THR A 15 15.65 -1.14 6.89
N ALA A 16 14.92 -2.03 6.22
CA ALA A 16 13.93 -1.66 5.21
C ALA A 16 12.86 -0.69 5.76
N VAL A 17 12.46 -0.86 7.02
CA VAL A 17 11.51 0.01 7.72
C VAL A 17 12.03 1.44 7.85
N PHE A 18 13.32 1.62 8.14
CA PHE A 18 13.92 2.96 8.25
C PHE A 18 13.88 3.68 6.91
N ARG A 19 14.35 3.01 5.85
CA ARG A 19 14.32 3.55 4.47
C ARG A 19 12.90 3.92 4.05
N ARG A 20 11.93 3.08 4.40
CA ARG A 20 10.51 3.32 4.15
C ARG A 20 10.01 4.61 4.83
N ARG A 21 10.28 4.78 6.12
CA ARG A 21 9.88 5.98 6.88
C ARG A 21 10.47 7.26 6.30
N ILE A 22 11.72 7.23 5.87
CA ILE A 22 12.36 8.39 5.22
C ILE A 22 11.63 8.77 3.92
N ILE A 23 11.34 7.78 3.06
CA ILE A 23 10.62 8.01 1.80
C ILE A 23 9.18 8.50 2.05
N GLU A 24 8.50 7.98 3.06
CA GLU A 24 7.16 8.45 3.45
C GLU A 24 7.17 9.90 3.90
N ARG A 25 8.13 10.29 4.75
CA ARG A 25 8.30 11.69 5.18
C ARG A 25 8.59 12.64 4.02
N LEU A 26 9.44 12.22 3.07
CA LEU A 26 9.73 12.99 1.86
C LEU A 26 8.47 13.21 1.01
N ARG A 27 7.63 12.18 0.86
CA ARG A 27 6.38 12.28 0.08
C ARG A 27 5.30 13.11 0.77
N LEU A 28 5.25 13.06 2.09
CA LEU A 28 4.39 13.91 2.91
C LEU A 28 4.93 15.35 3.04
N GLN A 29 6.04 15.66 2.37
CA GLN A 29 6.70 16.98 2.41
C GLN A 29 7.07 17.43 3.83
N MET A 30 7.24 16.49 4.77
CA MET A 30 7.65 16.79 6.15
C MET A 30 9.15 17.08 6.25
N VAL A 31 9.93 16.58 5.29
CA VAL A 31 11.38 16.76 5.21
C VAL A 31 11.73 17.03 3.75
N THR A 32 12.70 17.89 3.51
CA THR A 32 13.19 18.17 2.15
C THR A 32 14.24 17.14 1.70
N GLU A 33 14.40 16.97 0.39
CA GLU A 33 15.43 16.07 -0.17
C GLU A 33 16.83 16.47 0.33
N GLN A 34 17.15 17.76 0.33
CA GLN A 34 18.46 18.27 0.76
C GLN A 34 18.75 17.94 2.23
N GLN A 35 17.78 18.13 3.13
CA GLN A 35 17.92 17.78 4.55
C GLN A 35 18.22 16.30 4.76
N VAL A 36 17.54 15.41 4.02
CA VAL A 36 17.79 13.97 4.12
C VAL A 36 19.21 13.62 3.65
N LEU A 37 19.67 14.24 2.56
CA LEU A 37 21.01 14.00 2.04
C LEU A 37 22.08 14.50 3.01
N THR A 38 21.88 15.66 3.65
CA THR A 38 22.82 16.26 4.59
C THR A 38 22.83 15.53 5.94
N GLU A 39 21.66 15.23 6.51
CA GLU A 39 21.54 14.55 7.81
C GLU A 39 22.03 13.11 7.77
N LEU A 40 21.72 12.39 6.70
CA LEU A 40 22.13 10.99 6.56
C LEU A 40 23.52 10.83 5.91
N GLY A 41 24.06 11.88 5.29
CA GLY A 41 25.30 11.82 4.54
C GLY A 41 25.23 10.86 3.34
N ILE A 42 24.07 10.80 2.69
CA ILE A 42 23.76 9.83 1.64
C ILE A 42 23.77 10.51 0.27
N SER A 43 24.17 9.76 -0.76
CA SER A 43 24.07 10.23 -2.13
C SER A 43 22.62 10.22 -2.64
N ARG A 44 22.31 11.19 -3.52
CA ARG A 44 21.02 11.26 -4.21
C ARG A 44 20.65 9.96 -4.95
N THR A 45 21.65 9.29 -5.52
CA THR A 45 21.48 8.02 -6.22
C THR A 45 20.97 6.90 -5.30
N LEU A 46 21.48 6.82 -4.08
CA LEU A 46 21.03 5.84 -3.09
C LEU A 46 19.59 6.12 -2.64
N LEU A 47 19.26 7.40 -2.42
CA LEU A 47 17.90 7.81 -2.08
C LEU A 47 16.90 7.44 -3.19
N ASN A 48 17.28 7.65 -4.45
CA ASN A 48 16.50 7.22 -5.61
C ASN A 48 16.32 5.71 -5.68
N GLN A 49 17.35 4.93 -5.33
CA GLN A 49 17.25 3.47 -5.24
C GLN A 49 16.23 3.03 -4.19
N TRP A 50 16.18 3.73 -3.04
CA TRP A 50 15.19 3.47 -2.01
C TRP A 50 13.77 3.82 -2.48
N ASN A 51 13.60 4.95 -3.17
CA ASN A 51 12.31 5.34 -3.75
C ASN A 51 11.81 4.33 -4.80
N ARG A 52 12.70 3.83 -5.67
CA ARG A 52 12.36 2.75 -6.63
C ARG A 52 11.90 1.48 -5.92
N THR A 53 12.60 1.09 -4.85
CA THR A 53 12.23 -0.08 -4.03
C THR A 53 10.87 0.14 -3.37
N TYR A 54 10.64 1.31 -2.78
CA TYR A 54 9.36 1.68 -2.18
C TYR A 54 8.21 1.60 -3.18
N GLN A 55 8.38 2.18 -4.38
CA GLN A 55 7.38 2.13 -5.45
C GLN A 55 7.07 0.68 -5.86
N ARG A 56 8.09 -0.16 -5.99
CA ARG A 56 7.94 -1.56 -6.41
C ARG A 56 7.16 -2.42 -5.41
N TYR A 57 7.28 -2.19 -4.11
CA TYR A 57 6.72 -3.08 -3.09
C TYR A 57 5.50 -2.51 -2.36
N GLN A 58 5.39 -1.19 -2.19
CA GLN A 58 4.24 -0.58 -1.52
C GLN A 58 3.15 -0.23 -2.54
N LEU A 59 3.44 0.62 -3.52
CA LEU A 59 2.40 1.11 -4.44
C LEU A 59 1.90 0.02 -5.38
N VAL A 60 2.78 -0.86 -5.86
CA VAL A 60 2.35 -1.96 -6.74
C VAL A 60 1.38 -2.91 -6.03
N TRP A 61 1.52 -3.11 -4.71
CA TRP A 61 0.63 -3.99 -3.96
C TRP A 61 -0.77 -3.40 -3.79
N TRP A 62 -0.88 -2.07 -3.67
CA TRP A 62 -2.15 -1.37 -3.55
C TRP A 62 -2.81 -1.05 -4.91
N PHE A 63 -2.04 -0.83 -5.97
CA PHE A 63 -2.55 -0.31 -7.26
C PHE A 63 -2.51 -1.31 -8.42
N LYS A 64 -1.75 -2.42 -8.34
CA LYS A 64 -1.86 -3.47 -9.37
C LYS A 64 -2.84 -4.52 -8.86
N PRO A 65 -3.87 -4.90 -9.66
CA PRO A 65 -4.61 -6.12 -9.36
C PRO A 65 -3.58 -7.25 -9.27
N ALA A 66 -3.51 -7.90 -8.11
CA ALA A 66 -2.50 -8.90 -7.83
C ALA A 66 -2.44 -9.88 -9.02
N ARG A 67 -1.30 -9.90 -9.72
CA ARG A 67 -1.09 -10.78 -10.89
C ARG A 67 -1.26 -12.27 -10.52
N PHE A 68 -1.28 -12.57 -9.22
CA PHE A 68 -1.62 -13.85 -8.61
C PHE A 68 -2.76 -13.66 -7.59
N PRO A 69 -4.03 -13.77 -8.00
CA PRO A 69 -5.18 -13.72 -7.11
C PRO A 69 -5.35 -15.09 -6.43
N ARG A 70 -4.32 -15.64 -5.78
CA ARG A 70 -4.39 -17.04 -5.33
C ARG A 70 -5.33 -17.28 -4.15
N PHE A 71 -5.73 -16.26 -3.40
CA PHE A 71 -6.62 -16.45 -2.24
C PHE A 71 -7.54 -15.27 -1.94
N VAL A 72 -7.93 -14.46 -2.93
CA VAL A 72 -9.13 -13.63 -2.73
C VAL A 72 -10.30 -14.54 -3.03
N MET A 73 -10.78 -15.27 -2.01
CA MET A 73 -12.14 -15.79 -2.04
C MET A 73 -13.04 -14.59 -2.31
N LYS A 74 -13.48 -14.45 -3.56
CA LYS A 74 -14.53 -13.51 -3.91
C LYS A 74 -15.73 -13.96 -3.08
N LYS A 75 -16.02 -13.27 -1.98
CA LYS A 75 -17.37 -13.37 -1.41
C LYS A 75 -18.31 -12.95 -2.53
N PRO A 76 -19.30 -13.77 -2.91
CA PRO A 76 -20.19 -13.44 -4.00
C PRO A 76 -21.06 -12.25 -3.59
N ILE A 77 -20.58 -11.03 -3.85
CA ILE A 77 -21.36 -9.78 -3.74
C ILE A 77 -22.65 -9.89 -4.58
N THR A 78 -22.66 -10.79 -5.57
CA THR A 78 -23.83 -11.17 -6.36
C THR A 78 -24.98 -11.72 -5.52
N ASP A 79 -24.70 -12.42 -4.43
CA ASP A 79 -25.74 -13.07 -3.61
C ASP A 79 -26.48 -12.03 -2.76
N GLU A 80 -25.78 -11.02 -2.25
CA GLU A 80 -26.37 -9.94 -1.48
C GLU A 80 -27.29 -9.06 -2.35
N VAL A 81 -26.88 -8.75 -3.58
CA VAL A 81 -27.71 -7.98 -4.52
C VAL A 81 -28.94 -8.77 -4.95
N GLN A 82 -28.82 -10.09 -5.17
CA GLN A 82 -29.97 -10.94 -5.48
C GLN A 82 -30.94 -11.04 -4.29
N ALA A 83 -30.42 -11.21 -3.06
CA ALA A 83 -31.24 -11.23 -1.85
C ALA A 83 -31.98 -9.91 -1.62
N LEU A 84 -31.33 -8.77 -1.89
CA LEU A 84 -31.98 -7.45 -1.79
C LEU A 84 -33.06 -7.26 -2.86
N LYS A 85 -32.83 -7.74 -4.09
CA LYS A 85 -33.86 -7.70 -5.15
C LYS A 85 -35.07 -8.55 -4.80
N GLN A 86 -34.88 -9.73 -4.22
CA GLN A 86 -35.97 -10.57 -3.75
C GLN A 86 -36.77 -9.90 -2.64
N LYS A 87 -36.09 -9.33 -1.63
CA LYS A 87 -36.77 -8.60 -0.55
C LYS A 87 -37.60 -7.42 -1.07
N LEU A 88 -37.09 -6.67 -2.05
CA LEU A 88 -37.86 -5.58 -2.67
C LEU A 88 -39.13 -6.12 -3.36
N ALA A 89 -39.00 -7.18 -4.16
CA ALA A 89 -40.14 -7.80 -4.84
C ALA A 89 -41.21 -8.32 -3.84
N ASP A 90 -40.78 -8.93 -2.73
CA ASP A 90 -41.68 -9.43 -1.69
C ASP A 90 -42.40 -8.27 -0.97
N THR A 91 -41.70 -7.17 -0.66
CA THR A 91 -42.32 -5.99 -0.05
C THR A 91 -43.30 -5.28 -0.99
N GLU A 92 -42.99 -5.23 -2.29
CA GLU A 92 -43.91 -4.66 -3.29
C GLU A 92 -45.16 -5.51 -3.47
N ALA A 93 -45.04 -6.84 -3.38
CA ALA A 93 -46.18 -7.74 -3.42
C ALA A 93 -47.08 -7.59 -2.19
N ALA A 94 -46.49 -7.50 -1.00
CA ALA A 94 -47.24 -7.27 0.25
C ALA A 94 -47.98 -5.91 0.23
N LEU A 95 -47.32 -4.83 -0.21
CA LEU A 95 -47.95 -3.52 -0.34
C LEU A 95 -49.10 -3.49 -1.35
N LYS A 96 -49.05 -4.31 -2.41
CA LYS A 96 -50.16 -4.44 -3.37
C LYS A 96 -51.34 -5.21 -2.78
N GLN A 97 -51.09 -6.19 -1.92
CA GLN A 97 -52.13 -6.94 -1.23
C GLN A 97 -52.84 -6.11 -0.16
N GLU A 98 -52.14 -5.23 0.56
CA GLU A 98 -52.74 -4.33 1.56
C GLU A 98 -53.51 -3.14 0.96
N ARG A 99 -53.26 -2.81 -0.32
CA ARG A 99 -53.93 -1.73 -1.05
C ARG A 99 -55.20 -2.18 -1.80
N LEU A 100 -55.51 -3.48 -1.80
CA LEU A 100 -56.75 -4.07 -2.30
C LEU A 100 -57.70 -4.37 -1.14
#